data_AF-A0AAE7D9X0-F1
#
_entry.id   AF-A0AAE7D9X0-F1
#
_cell.length_a   1.000
_cell.length_b   1.000
_cell.length_c   1.000
_cell.angle_alpha   90.00
_cell.angle_beta   90.00
_cell.angle_gamma   90.00
#
_symmetry.space_group_name_H-M   'P 1'
#
loop_
_entity.id
_entity.type
_entity.pdbx_description
1 polymer ?
#
loop_
_entity_poly.entity_id
_entity_poly.type
_entity_poly.pdbx_seq_one_letter_code
_entity_poly.pdbx_strand_id
1 'polypeptide(L)' 'MVIDRRISEIIEALKQATDKQQVTQIVSGISHDDMAAQLQSWLETQSPLEWDSTQWSSFRYALICLRGCPELQ' A
#
# COMPACT_ATOMS: atom_id res chain seq x y z
N MET A 1 13.20 -13.46 -5.30
CA MET A 1 11.98 -14.07 -5.86
C MET A 1 10.85 -14.33 -4.87
N VAL A 2 11.07 -14.59 -3.56
CA VAL A 2 9.94 -14.70 -2.59
C VAL A 2 9.40 -13.32 -2.17
N ILE A 3 10.29 -12.33 -2.04
CA ILE A 3 9.92 -10.94 -1.66
C ILE A 3 9.06 -10.30 -2.76
N ASP A 4 9.45 -10.45 -4.04
CA ASP A 4 8.69 -9.92 -5.19
C ASP A 4 7.25 -10.43 -5.25
N ARG A 5 7.05 -11.72 -4.92
CA ARG A 5 5.73 -12.34 -4.90
C ARG A 5 4.84 -11.75 -3.80
N ARG A 6 5.39 -11.59 -2.58
CA ARG A 6 4.63 -11.01 -1.47
C ARG A 6 4.27 -9.55 -1.71
N ILE A 7 5.17 -8.76 -2.30
CA ILE A 7 4.87 -7.37 -2.70
C ILE A 7 3.75 -7.34 -3.73
N SER A 8 3.80 -8.23 -4.71
CA SER A 8 2.74 -8.35 -5.72
C SER A 8 1.39 -8.70 -5.08
N GLU A 9 1.37 -9.63 -4.13
CA GLU A 9 0.15 -10.00 -3.37
C GLU A 9 -0.41 -8.81 -2.56
N ILE A 10 0.46 -8.00 -1.94
CA ILE A 10 0.05 -6.78 -1.23
C ILE A 10 -0.54 -5.74 -2.19
N ILE A 11 0.09 -5.52 -3.34
CA ILE A 11 -0.41 -4.60 -4.36
C ILE A 11 -1.80 -5.01 -4.84
N GLU A 12 -2.00 -6.30 -5.13
CA GLU A 12 -3.32 -6.81 -5.52
C GLU A 12 -4.35 -6.65 -4.41
N ALA A 13 -3.98 -6.89 -3.14
CA ALA A 13 -4.87 -6.64 -2.01
C ALA A 13 -5.27 -5.16 -1.90
N LEU A 14 -4.32 -4.24 -2.09
CA LEU A 14 -4.59 -2.79 -2.06
C LEU A 14 -5.50 -2.34 -3.20
N LYS A 15 -5.41 -2.95 -4.38
CA LYS A 15 -6.33 -2.69 -5.51
C LYS A 15 -7.77 -3.07 -5.21
N GLN A 16 -7.97 -4.11 -4.39
CA GLN A 16 -9.28 -4.61 -4.02
C GLN A 16 -9.83 -3.97 -2.73
N ALA A 17 -9.02 -3.19 -2.01
CA ALA A 17 -9.43 -2.54 -0.78
C ALA A 17 -10.49 -1.47 -1.05
N THR A 18 -11.66 -1.63 -0.43
CA THR A 18 -12.81 -0.73 -0.62
C THR A 18 -12.85 0.44 0.35
N ASP A 19 -12.05 0.37 1.42
CA ASP A 19 -12.04 1.36 2.49
C ASP A 19 -10.67 1.45 3.18
N LYS A 20 -10.51 2.50 3.98
CA LYS A 20 -9.27 2.81 4.70
C LYS A 20 -8.93 1.76 5.76
N GLN A 21 -9.91 1.12 6.38
CA GLN A 21 -9.67 0.12 7.42
C GLN A 21 -9.00 -1.12 6.83
N GLN A 22 -9.45 -1.58 5.66
CA GLN A 22 -8.81 -2.68 4.93
C GLN A 22 -7.37 -2.32 4.53
N VAL A 23 -7.14 -1.10 4.04
CA VAL A 23 -5.78 -0.63 3.71
C VAL A 23 -4.87 -0.66 4.94
N THR A 24 -5.33 -0.17 6.09
CA THR A 24 -4.56 -0.23 7.34
C THR A 24 -4.24 -1.67 7.73
N GLN A 25 -5.20 -2.59 7.64
CA GLN A 25 -4.98 -4.01 7.93
C GLN A 25 -3.91 -4.61 7.02
N ILE A 26 -3.99 -4.36 5.71
CA ILE A 26 -3.01 -4.84 4.73
C ILE A 26 -1.60 -4.31 5.05
N VAL A 27 -1.46 -3.01 5.29
CA VAL A 27 -0.16 -2.37 5.58
C VAL A 27 0.39 -2.82 6.93
N SER A 28 -0.46 -3.00 7.96
CA SER A 28 -0.04 -3.47 9.29
C SER A 28 0.51 -4.90 9.28
N GLY A 29 0.16 -5.70 8.26
CA GLY A 29 0.70 -7.04 8.06
C GLY A 29 2.14 -7.06 7.51
N ILE A 30 2.70 -5.91 7.15
CA ILE A 30 4.06 -5.80 6.62
C ILE A 30 5.05 -5.75 7.79
N SER A 31 5.69 -6.88 8.05
CA SER A 31 6.63 -7.03 9.19
C SER A 31 8.10 -6.76 8.86
N HIS A 32 8.43 -6.45 7.60
CA HIS A 32 9.81 -6.31 7.13
C HIS A 32 10.03 -4.93 6.51
N ASP A 33 11.03 -4.20 7.00
CA ASP A 33 11.36 -2.85 6.55
C ASP A 33 11.70 -2.79 5.06
N ASP A 34 12.41 -3.79 4.53
CA ASP A 34 12.72 -3.88 3.10
C ASP A 34 11.45 -3.98 2.23
N MET A 35 10.43 -4.70 2.71
CA MET A 35 9.16 -4.80 2.00
C MET A 35 8.37 -3.49 2.06
N ALA A 36 8.37 -2.83 3.22
CA ALA A 36 7.75 -1.52 3.37
C ALA A 36 8.40 -0.50 2.42
N ALA A 37 9.74 -0.48 2.33
CA ALA A 37 10.49 0.39 1.44
C ALA A 37 10.21 0.11 -0.05
N GLN A 38 10.15 -1.17 -0.44
CA GLN A 38 9.82 -1.55 -1.83
C GLN A 38 8.39 -1.16 -2.20
N LEU A 39 7.42 -1.42 -1.32
CA LEU A 39 6.03 -1.03 -1.54
C LEU A 39 5.90 0.49 -1.63
N GLN A 40 6.56 1.23 -0.73
CA GLN A 40 6.60 2.69 -0.77
C GLN A 40 7.15 3.19 -2.10
N SER A 41 8.29 2.67 -2.54
CA SER A 41 8.91 3.06 -3.82
C SER A 41 7.98 2.79 -4.99
N TRP A 42 7.31 1.63 -5.02
CA TRP A 42 6.32 1.32 -6.06
C TRP A 42 5.15 2.32 -6.04
N LEU A 43 4.56 2.58 -4.87
CA LEU A 43 3.44 3.52 -4.70
C LEU A 43 3.79 4.95 -5.16
N GLU A 44 5.03 5.39 -4.94
CA GLU A 44 5.51 6.71 -5.34
C GLU A 44 5.66 6.87 -6.86
N THR A 45 5.79 5.77 -7.61
CA THR A 45 5.89 5.79 -9.08
C THR A 45 4.53 5.74 -9.79
N GLN A 46 3.44 5.49 -9.05
CA GLN A 46 2.11 5.35 -9.64
C GLN A 46 1.48 6.69 -10.03
N SER A 47 0.76 6.69 -11.15
CA SER A 47 0.02 7.85 -11.64
C SER A 47 -1.49 7.74 -11.35
N PRO A 48 -2.17 8.81 -10.90
CA PRO A 48 -3.62 8.80 -10.74
C PRO A 48 -4.40 8.51 -12.03
N LEU A 49 -3.77 8.66 -13.20
CA LEU A 49 -4.42 8.42 -14.50
C LEU A 49 -4.56 6.93 -14.83
N GLU A 50 -3.85 6.05 -14.12
CA GLU A 50 -3.80 4.61 -14.40
C GLU A 50 -4.77 3.80 -13.52
N TRP A 51 -5.41 4.45 -12.55
CA TRP A 51 -6.19 3.80 -11.50
C TRP A 51 -7.55 4.47 -11.34
N ASP A 52 -8.55 3.69 -10.93
CA ASP A 52 -9.82 4.29 -10.53
C ASP A 52 -9.67 5.09 -9.23
N SER A 53 -10.68 5.89 -8.89
CA SER A 53 -10.64 6.78 -7.73
C SER A 53 -10.51 6.03 -6.40
N THR A 54 -11.06 4.82 -6.29
CA THR A 54 -10.98 3.98 -5.09
C THR A 54 -9.58 3.39 -4.95
N GLN A 55 -9.06 2.80 -6.01
CA GLN A 55 -7.71 2.24 -6.07
C GLN A 55 -6.66 3.32 -5.77
N TRP A 56 -6.76 4.48 -6.43
CA TRP A 56 -5.85 5.59 -6.19
C TRP A 56 -5.91 6.07 -4.74
N SER A 57 -7.12 6.24 -4.18
CA SER A 57 -7.31 6.59 -2.77
C SER A 57 -6.66 5.56 -1.84
N SER A 58 -6.83 4.27 -2.10
CA SER A 58 -6.22 3.18 -1.33
C SER A 58 -4.70 3.23 -1.37
N PHE A 59 -4.09 3.45 -2.54
CA PHE A 59 -2.64 3.59 -2.69
C PHE A 59 -2.09 4.81 -1.95
N ARG A 60 -2.76 5.96 -2.06
CA ARG A 60 -2.35 7.17 -1.34
C ARG A 60 -2.46 6.99 0.17
N TYR A 61 -3.49 6.31 0.64
CA TYR A 61 -3.66 6.04 2.06
C TYR A 61 -2.61 5.04 2.57
N ALA A 62 -2.32 3.97 1.81
CA ALA A 62 -1.26 3.02 2.15
C ALA A 62 0.10 3.71 2.31
N LEU A 63 0.44 4.65 1.41
CA LEU A 63 1.66 5.45 1.48
C LEU A 63 1.72 6.32 2.75
N ILE A 64 0.59 6.86 3.20
CA ILE A 64 0.51 7.62 4.46
C ILE A 64 0.76 6.71 5.66
N CYS A 65 0.16 5.52 5.68
CA CYS A 65 0.38 4.52 6.73
C CYS A 65 1.84 4.08 6.83
N LEU A 66 2.48 3.78 5.69
CA LEU A 66 3.89 3.37 5.62
C LEU A 66 4.86 4.43 6.14
N ARG A 67 4.52 5.72 5.96
CA ARG A 67 5.31 6.85 6.45
C ARG A 67 5.12 7.13 7.95
N GLY A 68 4.27 6.37 8.64
CA GLY A 68 4.05 6.50 10.08
C GLY A 68 3.35 7.80 10.48
N CYS A 69 2.41 8.30 9.67
CA CYS A 69 1.68 9.52 9.99
C CYS A 69 0.96 9.39 11.36
N PRO A 70 1.30 10.22 12.37
CA PRO A 70 0.83 10.05 13.76
C PRO A 70 -0.68 10.16 13.94
N GLU A 71 -1.39 10.82 13.02
CA GLU A 71 -2.84 11.02 13.07
C GLU A 71 -3.64 9.72 12.80
N LEU A 72 -2.96 8.63 12.45
CA LEU A 72 -3.55 7.33 12.13
C LEU A 72 -3.19 6.21 13.13
N GLN A 73 -2.42 6.52 14.18
CA GLN A 73 -2.11 5.62 15.30
C GLN A 73 -3.04 5.88 16.49
#